data_AF-A0A342RZE1-F1
#
_entry.id   AF-A0A342RZE1-F1
#
_cell.length_a   1.000
_cell.length_b   1.000
_cell.length_c   1.000
_cell.angle_alpha   90.00
_cell.angle_beta   90.00
_cell.angle_gamma   90.00
#
_symmetry.space_group_name_H-M   'P 1'
#
loop_
_entity.id
_entity.type
_entity.pdbx_description
1 polymer ?
#
loop_
_entity_poly.entity_id
_entity_poly.type
_entity_poly.pdbx_seq_one_letter_code
_entity_poly.pdbx_strand_id
1 'polypeptide(L)' 'MNTFWNNINKFPRFLISVIAGFFLTTLYPISELLRDKKKRVFITIITLLFMTAIYVILRLMLGAN' A
#
# COMPACT_ATOMS: atom_id res chain seq x y z
N MET A 1 -32.42 26.01 1.36
CA MET A 1 -31.19 25.96 2.19
C MET A 1 -30.88 24.56 2.75
N ASN A 2 -31.87 23.71 3.06
CA ASN A 2 -31.63 22.37 3.61
C ASN A 2 -30.84 21.43 2.68
N THR A 3 -31.00 21.56 1.36
CA THR A 3 -30.31 20.71 0.38
C THR A 3 -28.80 20.91 0.39
N PHE A 4 -28.33 22.15 0.59
CA PHE A 4 -26.91 22.48 0.65
C PHE A 4 -26.24 21.85 1.87
N TRP A 5 -26.81 22.05 3.06
CA TRP A 5 -26.32 21.45 4.30
C TRP A 5 -26.39 19.92 4.28
N ASN A 6 -27.42 19.34 3.65
CA ASN A 6 -27.52 17.89 3.47
C ASN A 6 -26.39 17.35 2.57
N ASN A 7 -26.02 18.06 1.50
CA ASN A 7 -24.93 17.67 0.61
C ASN A 7 -23.56 17.79 1.29
N ILE A 8 -23.34 18.83 2.09
CA ILE A 8 -22.11 18.99 2.88
C ILE A 8 -21.90 17.82 3.84
N ASN A 9 -22.96 17.30 4.47
CA ASN A 9 -22.83 16.14 5.36
C ASN A 9 -22.67 14.81 4.61
N LYS A 10 -23.20 14.69 3.40
CA LYS A 10 -23.09 13.48 2.56
C LYS A 10 -21.70 13.31 1.95
N PHE A 11 -21.06 14.40 1.55
CA PHE A 11 -19.79 14.36 0.83
C PHE A 11 -18.64 13.72 1.64
N PRO A 12 -18.40 14.06 2.92
CA PRO A 12 -17.39 13.39 3.75
C PRO A 12 -17.65 11.90 3.90
N ARG A 13 -18.92 11.50 4.06
CA ARG A 13 -19.30 10.08 4.18
C ARG A 13 -19.00 9.33 2.89
N PHE A 14 -19.30 9.93 1.74
CA PHE A 14 -18.92 9.39 0.44
C PHE A 14 -17.41 9.25 0.30
N LEU A 15 -16.66 10.33 0.61
CA LEU A 15 -15.20 10.34 0.51
C LEU A 15 -14.56 9.23 1.36
N ILE A 16 -14.98 9.11 2.62
CA ILE A 16 -14.49 8.05 3.52
C ILE A 16 -14.85 6.67 2.97
N SER A 17 -16.07 6.48 2.45
CA SER A 17 -16.48 5.20 1.85
C SER A 17 -15.66 4.83 0.61
N VAL A 18 -15.34 5.81 -0.24
CA VAL A 18 -14.51 5.60 -1.43
C VAL A 18 -13.08 5.27 -1.03
N ILE A 19 -12.50 6.01 -0.09
CA ILE A 19 -11.15 5.76 0.40
C ILE A 19 -11.09 4.37 1.05
N ALA A 20 -12.03 4.02 1.93
CA ALA A 20 -12.09 2.72 2.57
C ALA A 20 -12.27 1.59 1.54
N GLY A 21 -13.19 1.75 0.59
CA GLY A 21 -13.40 0.78 -0.49
C GLY A 21 -12.15 0.60 -1.35
N PHE A 22 -11.50 1.69 -1.72
CA PHE A 22 -10.23 1.67 -2.45
C PHE A 22 -9.17 0.90 -1.69
N PHE A 23 -8.90 1.25 -0.43
CA PHE A 23 -7.93 0.54 0.41
C PHE A 23 -8.24 -0.95 0.53
N LEU A 24 -9.50 -1.32 0.77
CA LEU A 24 -9.89 -2.72 0.87
C LEU A 24 -9.65 -3.46 -0.45
N THR A 25 -10.09 -2.90 -1.58
CA THR A 25 -9.93 -3.55 -2.89
C THR A 25 -8.46 -3.66 -3.33
N THR A 26 -7.63 -2.64 -3.08
CA THR A 26 -6.22 -2.63 -3.45
C THR A 26 -5.36 -3.49 -2.51
N LEU A 27 -5.65 -3.49 -1.21
CA LEU A 27 -4.88 -4.27 -0.22
C LEU A 27 -5.32 -5.73 -0.13
N TYR A 28 -6.54 -6.08 -0.55
CA TYR A 28 -7.02 -7.46 -0.55
C TYR A 28 -6.11 -8.44 -1.32
N PRO A 29 -5.73 -8.20 -2.59
CA PRO A 29 -4.84 -9.11 -3.31
C PRO A 29 -3.46 -9.22 -2.64
N ILE A 30 -2.93 -8.12 -2.09
CA ILE A 30 -1.66 -8.12 -1.34
C ILE A 30 -1.78 -9.02 -0.10
N SER A 31 -2.87 -8.88 0.65
CA SER A 31 -3.15 -9.70 1.83
C SER A 31 -3.32 -11.17 1.49
N GLU A 32 -3.98 -11.48 0.37
CA GLU A 32 -4.16 -12.86 -0.12
C GLU A 32 -2.83 -13.48 -0.55
N LEU A 33 -1.95 -12.72 -1.21
CA LEU A 33 -0.60 -13.17 -1.57
C LEU A 33 0.25 -13.55 -0.35
N LEU A 34 0.03 -12.90 0.79
CA LEU A 34 0.73 -13.17 2.05
C LEU A 34 0.14 -14.36 2.84
N ARG A 35 -1.07 -14.81 2.48
CA ARG A 35 -1.78 -15.91 3.17
C ARG A 35 -1.18 -17.27 2.84
N ASP A 36 -0.73 -17.46 1.61
CA ASP A 36 -0.05 -18.67 1.18
C ASP A 36 1.40 -18.69 1.68
N LYS A 37 1.77 -19.74 2.42
CA LYS A 37 3.09 -19.88 3.05
C LYS A 37 4.23 -19.87 2.02
N LYS A 38 4.05 -20.47 0.84
CA LYS A 38 5.08 -20.53 -0.22
C LYS A 38 5.23 -19.15 -0.88
N LYS A 39 4.10 -18.51 -1.24
CA LYS A 39 4.12 -17.17 -1.83
C LYS A 39 4.70 -16.14 -0.88
N ARG A 40 4.37 -16.22 0.42
CA ARG A 40 4.93 -15.35 1.45
C ARG A 40 6.45 -15.43 1.51
N VAL A 41 7.03 -16.64 1.58
CA VAL A 41 8.49 -16.82 1.59
C VAL A 41 9.12 -16.23 0.32
N PHE A 42 8.53 -16.48 -0.85
CA PHE A 42 8.99 -15.94 -2.12
C PHE A 42 9.00 -14.39 -2.12
N ILE A 43 7.90 -13.76 -1.69
CA ILE A 43 7.78 -12.30 -1.59
C ILE A 43 8.80 -11.73 -0.60
N THR A 44 8.99 -12.38 0.55
CA THR A 44 9.98 -11.96 1.55
C THR A 44 11.40 -11.98 0.95
N ILE A 45 11.78 -13.05 0.23
CA ILE A 45 13.10 -13.16 -0.40
C ILE A 45 13.30 -12.06 -1.45
N ILE A 46 12.31 -11.83 -2.33
CA ILE A 46 12.36 -10.77 -3.33
C ILE A 46 12.51 -9.40 -2.68
N THR A 47 11.73 -9.14 -1.63
CA THR A 47 11.77 -7.84 -0.93
C THR A 47 13.13 -7.63 -0.27
N LEU A 48 13.70 -8.67 0.34
CA LEU A 48 15.05 -8.61 0.92
C LEU A 48 16.10 -8.31 -0.15
N LEU A 49 16.08 -9.04 -1.26
CA LEU A 49 16.99 -8.82 -2.39
C LEU A 49 16.89 -7.39 -2.92
N PHE A 50 15.68 -6.89 -3.10
CA PHE A 50 15.43 -5.53 -3.56
C PHE A 50 16.02 -4.49 -2.58
N MET A 51 15.79 -4.66 -1.27
CA MET A 51 16.38 -3.78 -0.25
C MET A 51 17.91 -3.84 -0.25
N THR A 52 18.50 -5.03 -0.38
CA THR A 52 19.96 -5.17 -0.46
C THR A 52 20.52 -4.53 -1.72
N ALA A 53 19.83 -4.64 -2.86
CA ALA A 53 20.24 -4.01 -4.10
C ALA A 53 20.22 -2.48 -3.97
N ILE A 54 19.16 -1.92 -3.41
CA ILE A 54 19.08 -0.47 -3.13
C ILE A 54 20.21 -0.05 -2.19
N TYR A 55 20.44 -0.79 -1.10
CA TYR A 55 21.51 -0.49 -0.16
C TYR A 55 22.87 -0.47 -0.84
N VAL A 56 23.18 -1.47 -1.68
CA VAL A 56 24.43 -1.54 -2.43
C VAL A 56 24.55 -0.37 -3.40
N ILE A 57 23.49 -0.04 -4.15
CA ILE A 57 23.48 1.10 -5.08
C ILE A 57 23.78 2.39 -4.32
N LEU A 58 23.09 2.65 -3.21
CA LEU A 58 23.31 3.84 -2.40
C LEU A 58 24.72 3.88 -1.82
N ARG A 59 25.22 2.75 -1.32
CA ARG A 59 26.60 2.63 -0.81
C ARG A 59 27.63 2.97 -1.88
N LEU A 60 27.45 2.46 -3.10
CA LEU A 60 28.31 2.75 -4.24
C LEU A 60 28.24 4.23 -4.64
N MET A 61 27.05 4.82 -4.66
CA MET A 61 26.86 6.25 -4.96
C MET A 61 27.51 7.16 -3.93
N LEU A 62 27.47 6.78 -2.66
CA LEU A 62 27.99 7.57 -1.55
C LEU A 62 29.50 7.34 -1.31
N GLY A 63 30.13 6.41 -2.03
CA GLY A 63 31.53 6.04 -1.80
C GLY A 63 31.79 5.50 -0.39
N ALA A 64 30.74 5.02 0.29
CA ALA A 64 30.83 4.52 1.65
C ALA A 64 31.43 3.10 1.62
N ASN A 65 32.77 3.03 1.72
CA ASN A 65 33.51 1.78 1.85
C ASN A 65 33.27 1.10 3.18
#